data_AF-A0A8T6M3I4-F1
#
_entry.id   AF-A0A8T6M3I4-F1
#
_cell.length_a   1.000
_cell.length_b   1.000
_cell.length_c   1.000
_cell.angle_alpha   90.00
_cell.angle_beta   90.00
_cell.angle_gamma   90.00
#
_symmetry.space_group_name_H-M   'P 1'
#
loop_
_entity.id
_entity.type
_entity.pdbx_description
1 polymer ?
#
loop_
_entity_poly.entity_id
_entity_poly.type
_entity_poly.pdbx_seq_one_letter_code
_entity_poly.pdbx_strand_id
1 'polypeptide(L)' 'MAKKKIIKKGKKPHKNKPTSKKYTKYKIDGDVATRERYCPRCGPGVFLMVAKDRVYCGKCHYAEFKGKSE' A
#
# COMPACT_ATOMS: atom_id res chain seq x y z
N MET A 1 -31.35 32.77 31.43
CA MET A 1 -31.07 32.34 30.04
C MET A 1 -29.95 31.30 30.07
N ALA A 2 -30.25 30.08 29.62
CA ALA A 2 -29.49 28.87 29.93
C ALA A 2 -28.07 28.85 29.32
N LYS A 3 -27.07 28.51 30.13
CA LYS A 3 -25.68 28.27 29.70
C LYS A 3 -25.64 27.07 28.75
N LYS A 4 -25.33 27.31 27.48
CA LYS A 4 -25.12 26.27 26.45
C LYS A 4 -23.89 25.44 26.85
N LYS A 5 -24.09 24.20 27.32
CA LYS A 5 -22.99 23.28 27.61
C LYS A 5 -22.30 22.91 26.30
N ILE A 6 -21.07 23.40 26.10
CA ILE A 6 -20.19 22.97 25.02
C ILE A 6 -19.77 21.53 25.31
N ILE A 7 -20.37 20.58 24.58
CA ILE A 7 -20.00 19.16 24.65
C ILE A 7 -18.60 19.04 24.04
N LYS A 8 -17.56 18.99 24.87
CA LYS A 8 -16.19 18.72 24.44
C LYS A 8 -16.14 17.29 23.90
N LYS A 9 -16.23 17.13 22.57
CA LYS A 9 -15.99 15.84 21.89
C LYS A 9 -14.59 15.37 22.29
N GLY A 10 -14.52 14.28 23.07
CA GLY A 10 -13.27 13.71 23.54
C GLY A 10 -12.32 13.34 22.38
N LYS A 11 -11.02 13.22 22.69
CA LYS A 11 -10.01 12.78 21.74
C LYS A 11 -10.39 11.39 21.19
N LYS A 12 -10.44 11.25 19.86
CA LYS A 12 -10.76 9.97 19.21
C LYS A 12 -9.74 8.91 19.63
N PRO A 13 -10.15 7.64 19.88
CA PRO A 13 -9.22 6.58 20.25
C PRO A 13 -8.22 6.31 19.12
N HIS A 14 -6.95 6.10 19.49
CA HIS A 14 -5.91 5.74 18.55
C HIS A 14 -6.13 4.30 18.06
N LYS A 15 -6.36 4.13 16.75
CA LYS A 15 -6.38 2.81 16.11
C LYS A 15 -4.98 2.48 15.60
N ASN A 16 -4.42 1.38 16.10
CA ASN A 16 -3.14 0.88 15.60
C ASN A 16 -3.29 0.40 14.14
N LYS A 17 -2.32 0.74 13.29
CA LYS A 17 -2.32 0.32 11.88
C LYS A 17 -1.54 -0.99 11.75
N PRO A 18 -2.03 -1.96 10.96
CA PRO A 18 -1.31 -3.21 10.76
C PRO A 18 0.05 -2.94 10.10
N THR A 19 1.04 -3.74 10.48
CA THR A 19 2.39 -3.66 9.92
C THR A 19 2.41 -4.05 8.45
N SER A 20 3.34 -3.44 7.69
CA SER A 20 3.44 -3.71 6.25
C SER A 20 3.92 -5.14 5.99
N LYS A 21 3.11 -5.95 5.31
CA LYS A 21 3.45 -7.33 4.91
C LYS A 21 4.36 -7.38 3.68
N LYS A 22 5.52 -6.72 3.73
CA LYS A 22 6.47 -6.70 2.60
C LYS A 22 7.13 -8.06 2.34
N TYR A 23 7.23 -8.88 3.37
CA TYR A 23 7.85 -10.21 3.32
C TYR A 23 7.15 -11.16 2.35
N THR A 24 5.84 -11.00 2.12
CA THR A 24 5.06 -11.89 1.23
C THR A 24 5.43 -11.76 -0.23
N LYS A 25 6.19 -10.72 -0.60
CA LYS A 25 6.59 -10.44 -2.00
C LYS A 25 7.93 -11.07 -2.38
N TYR A 26 8.53 -11.80 -1.46
CA TYR A 26 9.71 -12.61 -1.68
C TYR A 26 9.28 -14.08 -1.73
N LYS A 27 9.67 -14.78 -2.79
CA LYS A 27 9.58 -16.23 -2.89
C LYS A 27 10.98 -16.80 -2.77
N ILE A 28 11.11 -17.89 -2.02
CA ILE A 28 12.36 -18.60 -1.83
C ILE A 28 12.18 -19.93 -2.54
N ASP A 29 12.86 -20.10 -3.68
CA ASP A 29 12.88 -21.33 -4.45
C ASP A 29 14.28 -21.94 -4.29
N GLY A 30 14.45 -22.78 -3.26
CA GLY A 30 15.76 -23.32 -2.87
C GLY A 30 16.73 -22.20 -2.43
N ASP A 31 17.86 -22.08 -3.12
CA ASP A 31 18.88 -21.06 -2.86
C ASP A 31 18.62 -19.71 -3.56
N VAL A 32 17.57 -19.62 -4.39
CA VAL A 32 17.27 -18.43 -5.18
C VAL A 32 16.10 -17.65 -4.59
N ALA A 33 16.35 -16.40 -4.22
CA ALA A 33 15.33 -15.47 -3.76
C ALA A 33 14.71 -14.71 -4.95
N THR A 34 13.55 -15.17 -5.43
CA THR A 34 12.79 -14.50 -6.50
C THR A 34 11.99 -13.33 -5.93
N ARG A 35 12.20 -12.13 -6.50
CA ARG A 35 11.51 -10.89 -6.09
C ARG A 35 10.37 -10.54 -7.03
N GLU A 36 9.25 -10.09 -6.48
CA GLU A 36 8.12 -9.59 -7.27
C GLU A 36 8.45 -8.24 -7.96
N ARG A 37 7.64 -7.84 -8.96
CA ARG A 37 7.84 -6.61 -9.75
C ARG A 37 8.03 -5.36 -8.87
N TYR A 38 9.13 -4.66 -9.10
CA TYR A 38 9.47 -3.39 -8.46
C TYR A 38 9.19 -2.21 -9.38
N CYS A 39 9.02 -1.03 -8.82
CA CYS A 39 8.78 0.17 -9.61
C CYS A 39 10.08 0.64 -10.32
N PRO A 40 10.07 0.83 -11.64
CA PRO A 40 11.26 1.26 -12.38
C PRO A 40 11.72 2.68 -11.97
N ARG A 41 10.80 3.51 -11.49
CA ARG A 41 11.09 4.89 -11.06
C ARG A 41 11.55 5.01 -9.60
N CYS A 42 11.13 4.10 -8.72
CA CYS A 42 11.47 4.17 -7.29
C CYS A 42 12.61 3.25 -6.88
N GLY A 43 12.96 2.28 -7.73
CA GLY A 43 14.06 1.36 -7.47
C GLY A 43 13.69 0.16 -6.59
N PRO A 44 14.71 -0.66 -6.23
CA PRO A 44 14.53 -1.91 -5.52
C PRO A 44 13.94 -1.68 -4.11
N GLY A 45 12.96 -2.51 -3.73
CA GLY A 45 12.27 -2.43 -2.43
C GLY A 45 10.92 -1.70 -2.45
N VAL A 46 10.59 -0.99 -3.54
CA VAL A 46 9.25 -0.45 -3.78
C VAL A 46 8.50 -1.38 -4.73
N PHE A 47 7.80 -2.34 -4.13
CA PHE A 47 6.98 -3.26 -4.88
C PHE A 47 5.74 -2.60 -5.44
N LEU A 48 5.39 -2.99 -6.66
CA LEU A 48 4.15 -2.56 -7.27
C LEU A 48 2.96 -3.33 -6.67
N MET A 49 1.82 -2.67 -6.57
CA MET A 49 0.54 -3.28 -6.24
C MET A 49 -0.02 -3.91 -7.51
N VAL A 50 -0.23 -5.22 -7.49
CA VAL A 50 -0.89 -5.93 -8.58
C VAL A 50 -2.39 -5.93 -8.29
N ALA A 51 -3.14 -5.16 -9.06
CA ALA A 51 -4.59 -5.26 -9.16
C ALA A 51 -4.96 -6.05 -10.43
N LYS A 52 -6.25 -6.35 -10.58
CA LYS A 52 -6.78 -7.14 -11.71
C LYS A 52 -6.43 -6.53 -13.07
N ASP A 53 -6.58 -5.22 -13.19
CA ASP A 53 -6.45 -4.50 -14.47
C ASP A 53 -5.23 -3.58 -14.51
N ARG A 54 -4.51 -3.42 -13.40
CA ARG A 54 -3.39 -2.49 -13.29
C ARG A 54 -2.35 -2.88 -12.28
N VAL A 55 -1.15 -2.36 -12.49
CA VAL A 55 -0.01 -2.43 -11.61
C VAL A 55 0.28 -1.01 -11.15
N TYR A 56 0.31 -0.76 -9.84
CA TYR A 56 0.36 0.60 -9.30
C TYR A 56 1.47 0.79 -8.25
N CYS A 57 2.21 1.90 -8.34
CA CYS A 57 3.19 2.31 -7.35
C CYS A 57 2.58 3.32 -6.38
N GLY A 58 2.50 2.96 -5.10
CA GLY A 58 2.03 3.87 -4.05
C GLY A 58 2.98 5.02 -3.69
N LYS A 59 4.23 5.01 -4.17
CA LYS A 59 5.24 6.05 -3.86
C LYS A 59 5.31 7.14 -4.93
N CYS A 60 5.32 6.79 -6.21
CA CYS A 60 5.43 7.74 -7.32
C CYS A 60 4.18 7.81 -8.21
N HIS A 61 3.08 7.20 -7.77
CA HIS A 61 1.82 7.14 -8.52
C HIS A 61 1.94 6.56 -9.94
N TYR A 62 2.99 5.78 -10.20
CA TYR A 62 3.13 5.07 -11.48
C TYR A 62 2.02 4.03 -11.61
N ALA A 63 1.35 3.99 -12.76
CA ALA A 63 0.36 2.98 -13.06
C ALA A 63 0.63 2.40 -14.45
N GLU A 64 0.81 1.09 -14.53
CA GLU A 64 0.73 0.34 -15.78
C GLU A 64 -0.63 -0.35 -15.81
N PHE A 65 -1.45 -0.10 -16.81
CA PHE A 65 -2.67 -0.85 -17.00
C PHE A 65 -2.32 -2.07 -17.83
N LYS A 66 -2.60 -3.27 -17.31
CA LYS A 66 -2.58 -4.49 -18.13
C LYS A 66 -3.87 -4.46 -18.94
N GLY A 67 -3.90 -3.57 -19.92
CA GLY A 67 -5.03 -3.43 -20.82
C GLY A 67 -5.33 -4.77 -21.45
N LYS A 68 -6.61 -5.12 -21.50
CA LYS A 68 -7.12 -5.90 -22.63
C LYS A 68 -6.59 -5.22 -23.89
N SER A 69 -5.76 -5.94 -24.65
CA SER A 69 -5.73 -5.78 -26.08
C SER A 69 -7.13 -6.15 -26.59
N GLU A 70 -7.72 -5.24 -27.39
CA GLU A 70 -9.10 -5.21 -27.92
C GLU A 70 -10.22 -4.72 -26.98
#